data_AF-A0A6H1Z9K2-F1
#
_entry.id   AF-A0A6H1Z9K2-F1
#
_cell.length_a   1.000
_cell.length_b   1.000
_cell.length_c   1.000
_cell.angle_alpha   90.00
_cell.angle_beta   90.00
_cell.angle_gamma   90.00
#
_symmetry.space_group_name_H-M   'P 1'
#
loop_
_entity.id
_entity.type
_entity.pdbx_description
1 polymer ?
#
loop_
_entity_poly.entity_id
_entity_poly.type
_entity_poly.pdbx_seq_one_letter_code
_entity_poly.pdbx_strand_id
1 'polypeptide(L)'
;MNRAAIHETGVLLLALALILVALCLLPSAESAPARPSRAAVEATIQRLAPQLKPETAREYADLVAFEARWYGLESARVLAYITVESGWGSRKVSKTNDYGLMQVHVSRRGAPRFLGREKDLLDPRTNVREGCRILAMWRRFHGRWCPAGHPWIAHVKWGRKIPARKGALSHSRRVKVVYDRINGWLAVGSKSEPTGSVAKPATVDGAAFVVEVK
;
A
#
# COMPACT_ATOMS: atom_id res chain seq x y z
N MET A 1 16.73 24.87 -62.07
CA MET A 1 16.30 24.46 -60.72
C MET A 1 17.48 23.78 -60.04
N ASN A 2 18.00 24.39 -58.97
CA ASN A 2 19.25 23.95 -58.32
C ASN A 2 19.02 22.63 -57.57
N ARG A 3 19.76 21.58 -57.96
CA ARG A 3 19.74 20.26 -57.31
C ARG A 3 19.93 20.34 -55.79
N ALA A 4 20.68 21.32 -55.29
CA ALA A 4 20.88 21.57 -53.86
C ALA A 4 19.57 21.83 -53.08
N ALA A 5 18.61 22.57 -53.65
CA ALA A 5 17.34 22.91 -52.98
C ALA A 5 16.37 21.71 -52.84
N ILE A 6 16.55 20.68 -53.67
CA ILE A 6 15.75 19.45 -53.64
C ILE A 6 16.26 18.49 -52.55
N HIS A 7 17.56 18.54 -52.24
CA HIS A 7 18.14 17.71 -51.19
C HIS A 7 17.78 18.21 -49.78
N GLU A 8 17.77 19.53 -49.55
CA GLU A 8 17.44 20.08 -48.24
C GLU A 8 15.97 19.88 -47.85
N THR A 9 15.05 20.03 -48.82
CA THR A 9 13.61 19.82 -48.59
C THR A 9 13.27 18.35 -48.31
N GLY A 10 13.94 17.41 -48.98
CA GLY A 10 13.77 15.98 -48.73
C GLY A 10 14.24 15.55 -47.33
N VAL A 11 15.34 16.12 -46.83
CA VAL A 11 15.86 15.82 -45.49
C VAL A 11 14.95 16.38 -44.39
N LEU A 12 14.40 17.58 -44.58
CA LEU A 12 13.44 18.20 -43.63
C LEU A 12 12.14 17.40 -43.54
N LEU A 13 11.59 16.94 -44.66
CA LEU A 13 10.37 16.12 -44.67
C LEU A 13 10.59 14.75 -44.02
N LEU A 14 11.74 14.12 -44.26
CA LEU A 14 12.09 12.86 -43.62
C LEU A 14 12.29 13.02 -42.10
N ALA A 15 12.97 14.08 -41.66
CA ALA A 15 13.15 14.38 -40.24
C ALA A 15 11.81 14.65 -39.54
N LEU A 16 10.92 15.43 -40.18
CA LEU A 16 9.58 15.69 -39.66
C LEU A 16 8.75 14.42 -39.57
N ALA A 17 8.79 13.55 -40.59
CA ALA A 17 8.11 12.27 -40.58
C ALA A 17 8.62 11.35 -39.45
N LEU A 18 9.94 11.31 -39.22
CA LEU A 18 10.55 10.55 -38.13
C LEU A 18 10.17 11.10 -36.74
N ILE A 19 10.10 12.43 -36.59
CA ILE A 19 9.65 13.07 -35.35
C ILE A 19 8.18 12.77 -35.08
N LEU A 20 7.32 12.82 -36.10
CA LEU A 20 5.90 12.50 -35.98
C LEU A 20 5.67 11.02 -35.65
N VAL A 21 6.40 10.11 -36.29
CA VAL A 21 6.37 8.67 -35.96
C VAL A 21 6.86 8.43 -34.53
N ALA A 22 7.93 9.09 -34.10
CA ALA A 22 8.42 9.01 -32.73
C ALA A 22 7.40 9.56 -31.71
N LEU A 23 6.66 10.63 -32.05
CA LEU A 23 5.56 11.16 -31.24
C LEU A 23 4.37 10.19 -31.15
N CYS A 24 4.04 9.50 -32.25
CA CYS A 24 2.98 8.48 -32.27
C CYS A 24 3.38 7.17 -31.57
N LEU A 25 4.68 6.90 -31.43
CA LEU A 25 5.23 5.77 -30.68
C LEU A 25 5.47 6.08 -29.21
N LEU A 26 5.20 7.31 -28.75
CA LEU A 26 5.17 7.58 -27.31
C LEU A 26 4.05 6.70 -26.73
N PRO A 27 4.36 5.80 -25.77
CA PRO A 27 3.31 5.09 -25.07
C PRO A 27 2.39 6.16 -24.48
N SER A 28 1.10 6.10 -24.85
CA SER A 28 0.06 6.88 -24.19
C SER A 28 0.32 6.73 -22.70
N ALA A 29 0.46 7.84 -21.97
CA ALA A 29 0.72 7.82 -20.55
C ALA A 29 -0.49 7.19 -19.86
N GLU A 30 -0.51 5.85 -19.86
CA GLU A 30 -1.53 5.03 -19.26
C GLU A 30 -1.52 5.45 -17.80
N SER A 31 -2.60 6.12 -17.41
CA SER A 31 -2.72 6.78 -16.12
C SER A 31 -2.28 5.79 -15.06
N ALA A 32 -1.15 6.08 -14.40
CA ALA A 32 -0.68 5.26 -13.30
C ALA A 32 -1.87 4.96 -12.40
N PRO A 33 -2.06 3.70 -11.95
CA PRO A 33 -3.30 3.29 -11.28
C PRO A 33 -3.65 4.31 -10.20
N ALA A 34 -4.88 4.84 -10.29
CA ALA A 34 -5.33 5.92 -9.42
C ALA A 34 -5.08 5.52 -7.96
N ARG A 35 -4.34 6.37 -7.25
CA ARG A 35 -4.02 6.10 -5.84
C ARG A 35 -5.32 6.04 -5.04
N PRO A 36 -5.47 5.06 -4.12
CA PRO A 36 -6.68 4.97 -3.34
C PRO A 36 -6.87 6.25 -2.52
N SER A 37 -8.08 6.78 -2.52
CA SER A 37 -8.44 7.93 -1.69
C SER A 37 -8.32 7.59 -0.21
N ARG A 38 -8.13 8.61 0.63
CA ARG A 38 -8.11 8.45 2.10
C ARG A 38 -9.38 7.75 2.61
N ALA A 39 -10.54 8.10 2.05
CA ALA A 39 -11.81 7.47 2.39
C ALA A 39 -11.85 5.97 2.02
N ALA A 40 -11.30 5.59 0.85
CA ALA A 40 -11.21 4.18 0.47
C ALA A 40 -10.28 3.39 1.41
N VAL A 41 -9.19 4.01 1.87
CA VAL A 41 -8.30 3.42 2.88
C VAL A 41 -9.04 3.25 4.21
N GLU A 42 -9.73 4.28 4.71
CA GLU A 42 -10.52 4.20 5.95
C GLU A 42 -11.60 3.11 5.89
N ALA A 43 -12.38 3.06 4.80
CA ALA A 43 -13.41 2.03 4.60
C ALA A 43 -12.80 0.62 4.60
N THR A 44 -11.61 0.47 4.00
CA THR A 44 -10.87 -0.79 4.02
C THR A 44 -10.43 -1.16 5.44
N ILE A 45 -9.96 -0.20 6.24
CA ILE A 45 -9.59 -0.42 7.65
C ILE A 45 -10.82 -0.89 8.43
N GLN A 46 -11.95 -0.21 8.29
CA GLN A 46 -13.20 -0.59 8.96
C GLN A 46 -13.65 -2.00 8.60
N ARG A 47 -13.46 -2.42 7.34
CA ARG A 47 -13.74 -3.80 6.91
C ARG A 47 -12.78 -4.82 7.52
N LEU A 48 -11.51 -4.47 7.67
CA LEU A 48 -10.49 -5.37 8.23
C LEU A 48 -10.55 -5.45 9.77
N ALA A 49 -11.04 -4.40 10.41
CA ALA A 49 -11.02 -4.21 11.85
C ALA A 49 -12.30 -3.50 12.33
N PRO A 50 -13.47 -4.16 12.23
CA PRO A 50 -14.76 -3.57 12.58
C PRO A 50 -14.87 -3.17 14.06
N GLN A 51 -13.97 -3.67 14.91
CA GLN A 51 -13.86 -3.30 16.32
C GLN A 51 -13.17 -1.95 16.57
N LEU A 52 -12.52 -1.36 15.56
CA LEU A 52 -11.87 -0.05 15.71
C LEU A 52 -12.93 1.05 15.71
N LYS A 53 -12.74 2.02 16.61
CA LYS A 53 -13.54 3.24 16.60
C LYS A 53 -13.32 3.98 15.27
N PRO A 54 -14.36 4.62 14.70
CA PRO A 54 -14.24 5.40 13.46
C PRO A 54 -13.10 6.42 13.47
N GLU A 55 -12.88 7.09 14.60
CA GLU A 55 -11.84 8.10 14.73
C GLU A 55 -10.44 7.48 14.61
N THR A 56 -10.23 6.31 15.23
CA THR A 56 -8.97 5.56 15.14
C THR A 56 -8.75 5.00 13.74
N ALA A 57 -9.80 4.49 13.09
CA ALA A 57 -9.70 4.02 11.70
C ALA A 57 -9.32 5.17 10.75
N ARG A 58 -9.88 6.36 10.97
CA ARG A 58 -9.53 7.58 10.22
C ARG A 58 -8.08 7.99 10.43
N GLU A 59 -7.63 8.06 11.68
CA GLU A 59 -6.24 8.36 12.02
C GLU A 59 -5.26 7.38 11.35
N TYR A 60 -5.54 6.09 11.43
CA TYR A 60 -4.71 5.07 10.79
C TYR A 60 -4.75 5.18 9.26
N ALA A 61 -5.89 5.53 8.68
CA ALA A 61 -6.00 5.76 7.24
C ALA A 61 -5.11 6.92 6.79
N ASP A 62 -5.09 8.02 7.54
CA ASP A 62 -4.25 9.18 7.27
C ASP A 62 -2.75 8.83 7.36
N LEU A 63 -2.35 8.15 8.44
CA LEU A 63 -0.98 7.69 8.65
C LEU A 63 -0.53 6.74 7.54
N VAL A 64 -1.33 5.72 7.22
CA VAL A 64 -0.99 4.74 6.18
C VAL A 64 -0.91 5.41 4.82
N ALA A 65 -1.89 6.24 4.46
CA ALA A 65 -1.91 6.90 3.17
C ALA A 65 -0.71 7.86 3.03
N PHE A 66 -0.36 8.60 4.08
CA PHE A 66 0.79 9.51 4.07
C PHE A 66 2.12 8.76 3.98
N GLU A 67 2.38 7.84 4.91
CA GLU A 67 3.68 7.15 5.00
C GLU A 67 3.90 6.18 3.83
N ALA A 68 2.85 5.50 3.36
CA ALA A 68 2.97 4.66 2.16
C ALA A 68 3.41 5.51 0.96
N ARG A 69 2.80 6.69 0.74
CA ARG A 69 3.22 7.61 -0.32
C ARG A 69 4.66 8.07 -0.15
N TRP A 70 5.03 8.50 1.06
CA TRP A 70 6.37 9.00 1.36
C TRP A 70 7.47 7.99 1.02
N TYR A 71 7.24 6.71 1.33
CA TYR A 71 8.20 5.64 1.09
C TYR A 71 7.98 4.90 -0.25
N GLY A 72 7.06 5.40 -1.10
CA GLY A 72 6.73 4.81 -2.40
C GLY A 72 6.13 3.40 -2.31
N LEU A 73 5.45 3.07 -1.22
CA LEU A 73 4.72 1.82 -1.00
C LEU A 73 3.25 1.98 -1.40
N GLU A 74 2.58 0.87 -1.65
CA GLU A 74 1.13 0.84 -1.85
C GLU A 74 0.42 0.79 -0.48
N SER A 75 -0.63 1.57 -0.29
CA SER A 75 -1.43 1.53 0.96
C SER A 75 -1.93 0.12 1.26
N ALA A 76 -2.42 -0.61 0.24
CA ALA A 76 -2.89 -1.99 0.36
C ALA A 76 -1.88 -2.92 1.06
N ARG A 77 -0.60 -2.74 0.76
CA ARG A 77 0.51 -3.54 1.28
C ARG A 77 0.83 -3.18 2.72
N VAL A 78 0.75 -1.91 3.09
CA VAL A 78 0.93 -1.46 4.47
C VAL A 78 -0.23 -1.96 5.34
N LEU A 79 -1.48 -1.84 4.88
CA LEU A 79 -2.67 -2.36 5.56
C LEU A 79 -2.57 -3.88 5.76
N ALA A 80 -2.14 -4.62 4.73
CA ALA A 80 -1.93 -6.06 4.82
C ALA A 80 -0.88 -6.42 5.87
N TYR A 81 0.20 -5.66 5.94
CA TYR A 81 1.26 -5.87 6.93
C TYR A 81 0.75 -5.64 8.36
N ILE A 82 0.09 -4.50 8.62
CA ILE A 82 -0.51 -4.17 9.93
C ILE A 82 -1.48 -5.28 10.37
N THR A 83 -2.32 -5.74 9.45
CA THR A 83 -3.30 -6.81 9.71
C THR A 83 -2.62 -8.10 10.17
N VAL A 84 -1.54 -8.52 9.51
CA VAL A 84 -0.83 -9.78 9.83
C VAL A 84 0.02 -9.67 11.09
N GLU A 85 0.61 -8.50 11.35
CA GLU A 85 1.53 -8.30 12.47
C GLU A 85 0.81 -8.11 13.79
N SER A 86 -0.07 -7.12 13.86
CA SER A 86 -0.72 -6.74 15.12
C SER A 86 -2.19 -7.09 15.19
N GLY A 87 -2.86 -7.25 14.05
CA GLY A 87 -4.33 -7.24 14.04
C GLY A 87 -4.87 -5.91 14.54
N TRP A 88 -4.18 -4.81 14.24
CA TRP A 88 -4.55 -3.43 14.58
C TRP A 88 -4.31 -3.00 16.04
N GLY A 89 -3.52 -3.77 16.80
CA GLY A 89 -3.12 -3.42 18.16
C GLY A 89 -1.91 -2.48 18.22
N SER A 90 -2.14 -1.17 18.42
CA SER A 90 -1.05 -0.18 18.56
C SER A 90 -0.22 -0.33 19.83
N ARG A 91 -0.79 -0.94 20.88
CA ARG A 91 -0.09 -1.23 22.14
C ARG A 91 0.51 -2.64 22.22
N LYS A 92 0.51 -3.40 21.11
CA LYS A 92 0.96 -4.79 21.10
C LYS A 92 2.48 -4.87 21.27
N VAL A 93 2.92 -5.70 22.21
CA VAL A 93 4.34 -6.02 22.43
C VAL A 93 4.52 -7.53 22.33
N SER A 94 5.46 -7.97 21.50
CA SER A 94 5.80 -9.39 21.37
C SER A 94 6.84 -9.82 22.41
N LYS A 95 6.92 -11.13 22.69
CA LYS A 95 8.00 -11.72 23.51
C LYS A 95 9.40 -11.53 22.91
N THR A 96 9.48 -11.17 21.63
CA THR A 96 10.71 -10.94 20.89
C THR A 96 11.00 -9.46 20.68
N ASN A 97 10.42 -8.58 21.49
CA ASN A 97 10.63 -7.12 21.43
C ASN A 97 10.25 -6.52 20.08
N ASP A 98 9.05 -6.88 19.59
CA ASP A 98 8.39 -6.24 18.46
C ASP A 98 7.23 -5.38 18.96
N TYR A 99 7.09 -4.16 18.45
CA TYR A 99 6.21 -3.14 19.03
C TYR A 99 5.18 -2.61 18.04
N GLY A 100 3.96 -2.38 18.53
CA GLY A 100 2.90 -1.62 17.88
C GLY A 100 2.31 -2.26 16.61
N LEU A 101 1.69 -1.41 15.79
CA LEU A 101 0.87 -1.82 14.64
C LEU A 101 1.60 -2.71 13.63
N MET A 102 2.86 -2.38 13.34
CA MET A 102 3.69 -3.07 12.35
C MET A 102 4.74 -3.99 13.00
N GLN A 103 4.66 -4.20 14.32
CA GLN A 103 5.59 -5.06 15.08
C GLN A 103 7.06 -4.75 14.73
N VAL A 104 7.43 -3.48 14.90
CA VAL A 104 8.78 -3.00 14.59
C VAL A 104 9.77 -3.57 15.61
N HIS A 105 10.82 -4.22 15.11
CA HIS A 105 11.85 -4.86 15.92
C HIS A 105 13.07 -3.94 16.13
N VAL A 106 13.46 -3.74 17.38
CA VAL A 106 14.40 -2.67 17.76
C VAL A 106 15.87 -3.03 17.56
N SER A 107 16.29 -4.29 17.74
CA SER A 107 17.73 -4.63 17.71
C SER A 107 18.23 -5.25 16.41
N ARG A 108 17.60 -6.34 15.93
CA ARG A 108 18.17 -7.17 14.84
C ARG A 108 17.73 -6.82 13.42
N ARG A 109 16.64 -6.07 13.22
CA ARG A 109 15.88 -6.13 11.95
C ARG A 109 15.44 -4.80 11.36
N GLY A 110 15.67 -3.68 12.03
CA GLY A 110 15.37 -2.41 11.36
C GLY A 110 15.65 -1.14 12.14
N ALA A 111 15.34 -1.09 13.43
CA ALA A 111 15.16 0.18 14.12
C ALA A 111 16.10 0.39 15.34
N PRO A 112 17.44 0.20 15.21
CA PRO A 112 18.38 0.29 16.33
C PRO A 112 18.37 1.66 17.01
N ARG A 113 17.93 2.71 16.32
CA ARG A 113 17.76 4.06 16.89
C ARG A 113 16.72 4.14 18.02
N PHE A 114 15.89 3.11 18.20
CA PHE A 114 14.90 3.02 19.28
C PHE A 114 15.37 2.16 20.45
N LEU A 115 16.63 1.69 20.47
CA LEU A 115 17.18 1.04 21.65
C LEU A 115 17.14 2.01 22.84
N GLY A 116 16.51 1.60 23.95
CA GLY A 116 16.23 2.44 25.11
C GLY A 116 15.06 3.41 24.93
N ARG A 117 14.37 3.37 23.79
CA ARG A 117 13.21 4.19 23.42
C ARG A 117 12.08 3.35 22.81
N GLU A 118 11.98 2.09 23.21
CA GLU A 118 11.06 1.11 22.63
C GLU A 118 9.59 1.54 22.76
N LYS A 119 9.24 2.22 23.86
CA LYS A 119 7.90 2.76 24.10
C LYS A 119 7.43 3.75 23.03
N ASP A 120 8.35 4.45 22.36
CA ASP A 120 8.01 5.38 21.29
C ASP A 120 7.42 4.65 20.08
N LEU A 121 7.68 3.35 19.93
CA LEU A 121 7.08 2.52 18.87
C LEU A 121 5.64 2.07 19.20
N LEU A 122 5.11 2.38 20.39
CA LEU A 122 3.69 2.17 20.71
C LEU A 122 2.81 3.33 20.22
N ASP A 123 3.42 4.48 19.88
CA ASP A 123 2.75 5.57 19.18
C ASP A 123 2.47 5.17 17.71
N PRO A 124 1.20 5.15 17.26
CA PRO A 124 0.84 4.73 15.91
C PRO A 124 1.58 5.48 14.81
N ARG A 125 1.76 6.79 14.96
CA ARG A 125 2.44 7.63 13.96
C ARG A 125 3.90 7.22 13.81
N THR A 126 4.62 7.12 14.91
CA THR A 126 6.02 6.69 14.95
C THR A 126 6.17 5.26 14.41
N ASN A 127 5.25 4.37 14.79
CA ASN A 127 5.27 2.97 14.38
C ASN A 127 5.06 2.79 12.88
N VAL A 128 4.03 3.42 12.30
CA VAL A 128 3.71 3.30 10.87
C VAL A 128 4.81 3.92 10.02
N ARG A 129 5.33 5.09 10.41
CA ARG A 129 6.48 5.72 9.75
C ARG A 129 7.68 4.79 9.71
N GLU A 130 8.02 4.18 10.85
CA GLU A 130 9.19 3.32 10.94
C GLU A 130 9.01 1.98 10.23
N GLY A 131 7.82 1.38 10.34
CA GLY A 131 7.48 0.18 9.59
C GLY A 131 7.56 0.40 8.08
N CYS A 132 6.98 1.49 7.56
CA CYS A 132 7.08 1.85 6.14
C CYS A 132 8.53 2.08 5.69
N ARG A 133 9.36 2.75 6.51
CA ARG A 133 10.80 2.90 6.23
C ARG A 133 11.49 1.55 6.07
N ILE A 134 11.24 0.62 6.99
CA ILE A 134 11.84 -0.73 6.97
C ILE A 134 11.35 -1.53 5.77
N LEU A 135 10.05 -1.50 5.45
CA LEU A 135 9.49 -2.15 4.26
C LEU A 135 10.16 -1.63 2.98
N ALA A 136 10.29 -0.31 2.83
CA ALA A 136 10.92 0.29 1.66
C ALA A 136 12.41 -0.05 1.54
N MET A 137 13.13 -0.05 2.67
CA MET A 137 14.52 -0.50 2.73
C MET A 137 14.67 -1.94 2.21
N TRP A 138 13.85 -2.87 2.70
CA TRP A 138 13.92 -4.27 2.29
C TRP A 138 13.50 -4.50 0.84
N ARG A 139 12.50 -3.75 0.35
CA ARG A 139 12.11 -3.77 -1.06
C ARG A 139 13.27 -3.32 -1.96
N ARG A 140 13.96 -2.23 -1.59
CA ARG A 140 15.14 -1.72 -2.31
C ARG A 140 16.30 -2.70 -2.25
N PHE A 141 16.56 -3.31 -1.09
CA PHE A 141 17.59 -4.33 -0.93
C PHE A 141 17.33 -5.50 -1.88
N HIS A 142 16.10 -6.03 -1.89
CA HIS A 142 15.75 -7.18 -2.72
C HIS A 142 15.92 -6.90 -4.21
N GLY A 143 15.52 -5.73 -4.69
CA GLY A 143 15.65 -5.36 -6.11
C GLY A 143 17.08 -5.13 -6.59
N ARG A 144 18.07 -5.00 -5.69
CA ARG A 144 19.45 -4.66 -6.06
C ARG A 144 20.48 -5.72 -5.65
N TRP A 145 20.27 -6.43 -4.54
CA TRP A 145 21.30 -7.27 -3.93
C TRP A 145 20.84 -8.70 -3.66
N CYS A 146 19.53 -8.99 -3.76
CA CYS A 146 19.03 -10.31 -3.47
C CYS A 146 18.92 -11.14 -4.76
N PRO A 147 19.49 -12.35 -4.82
CA PRO A 147 19.17 -13.28 -5.89
C PRO A 147 17.66 -13.57 -5.88
N ALA A 148 17.05 -13.62 -7.06
CA ALA A 148 15.62 -13.93 -7.20
C ALA A 148 15.32 -15.36 -6.68
N GLY A 149 14.12 -15.55 -6.13
CA GLY A 149 13.69 -16.87 -5.62
C GLY A 149 12.68 -16.84 -4.47
N HIS A 150 12.44 -15.67 -3.87
CA HIS A 150 11.46 -15.49 -2.79
C HIS A 150 10.85 -14.08 -2.84
N PRO A 151 9.71 -13.82 -2.16
CA PRO A 151 9.15 -12.48 -2.10
C PRO A 151 10.00 -11.57 -1.20
N TRP A 152 10.26 -10.32 -1.63
CA TRP A 152 11.07 -9.35 -0.89
C TRP A 152 10.65 -9.13 0.56
N ILE A 153 9.35 -9.27 0.85
CA ILE A 153 8.80 -9.09 2.20
C ILE A 153 9.30 -10.15 3.20
N ALA A 154 9.81 -11.28 2.72
CA ALA A 154 10.45 -12.28 3.58
C ALA A 154 11.68 -11.73 4.31
N HIS A 155 12.36 -10.73 3.74
CA HIS A 155 13.48 -10.07 4.40
C HIS A 155 13.09 -9.27 5.64
N VAL A 156 11.83 -8.85 5.78
CA VAL A 156 11.40 -8.13 6.98
C VAL A 156 11.50 -9.03 8.21
N LYS A 157 11.17 -10.32 8.04
CA LYS A 157 11.27 -11.34 9.09
C LYS A 157 12.68 -11.90 9.26
N TRP A 158 13.37 -12.18 8.16
CA TRP A 158 14.62 -12.96 8.15
C TRP A 158 15.89 -12.14 7.91
N GLY A 159 15.76 -10.86 7.56
CA GLY A 159 16.89 -10.05 7.14
C GLY A 159 17.50 -10.55 5.84
N ARG A 160 18.81 -10.38 5.68
CA ARG A 160 19.53 -10.69 4.42
C ARG A 160 19.54 -12.19 4.06
N LYS A 161 19.51 -13.09 5.05
CA LYS A 161 19.60 -14.54 4.84
C LYS A 161 18.28 -15.21 5.20
N ILE A 162 17.58 -15.72 4.19
CA ILE A 162 16.33 -16.47 4.39
C ILE A 162 16.65 -17.96 4.56
N PRO A 163 16.18 -18.61 5.64
CA PRO A 163 16.43 -20.03 5.84
C PRO A 163 15.78 -20.91 4.75
N ALA A 164 16.52 -21.87 4.21
CA ALA A 164 16.03 -22.88 3.27
C ALA A 164 15.30 -24.02 4.00
N ARG A 165 14.22 -23.70 4.74
CA ARG A 165 13.41 -24.68 5.48
C ARG A 165 11.93 -24.50 5.25
N LYS A 166 11.17 -25.60 5.39
CA LYS A 166 9.70 -25.57 5.29
C LYS A 166 9.14 -24.51 6.23
N GLY A 167 8.29 -23.65 5.67
CA GLY A 167 7.62 -22.58 6.42
C GLY A 167 8.39 -21.26 6.55
N ALA A 168 9.62 -21.14 6.04
CA ALA A 168 10.35 -19.85 6.07
C ALA A 168 9.55 -18.70 5.41
N LEU A 169 8.78 -19.02 4.35
CA LEU A 169 7.94 -18.05 3.62
C LEU A 169 6.49 -17.98 4.12
N SER A 170 6.13 -18.66 5.22
CA SER A 170 4.74 -18.66 5.72
C SER A 170 4.23 -17.26 6.03
N HIS A 171 5.07 -16.43 6.66
CA HIS A 171 4.73 -15.05 6.98
C HIS A 171 4.44 -14.24 5.70
N SER A 172 5.34 -14.27 4.72
CA SER A 172 5.19 -13.57 3.45
C SER A 172 3.95 -14.02 2.66
N ARG A 173 3.64 -15.33 2.70
CA ARG A 173 2.42 -15.87 2.08
C ARG A 173 1.16 -15.33 2.75
N ARG A 174 1.11 -15.26 4.09
CA ARG A 174 -0.03 -14.65 4.80
C ARG A 174 -0.21 -13.18 4.42
N VAL A 175 0.88 -12.40 4.37
CA VAL A 175 0.80 -10.99 3.95
C VAL A 175 0.29 -10.88 2.51
N LYS A 176 0.76 -11.74 1.60
CA LYS A 176 0.28 -11.76 0.21
C LYS A 176 -1.22 -12.04 0.11
N VAL A 177 -1.74 -13.04 0.84
CA VAL A 177 -3.17 -13.36 0.85
C VAL A 177 -4.02 -12.16 1.30
N VAL A 178 -3.59 -11.47 2.36
CA VAL A 178 -4.31 -10.28 2.85
C VAL A 178 -4.18 -9.13 1.84
N TYR A 179 -3.00 -8.93 1.27
CA TYR A 179 -2.74 -7.90 0.25
C TYR A 179 -3.61 -8.09 -0.99
N ASP A 180 -3.67 -9.30 -1.57
CA ASP A 180 -4.45 -9.57 -2.78
C ASP A 180 -5.94 -9.26 -2.55
N ARG A 181 -6.46 -9.62 -1.37
CA ARG A 181 -7.84 -9.31 -0.95
C ARG A 181 -8.09 -7.80 -0.85
N ILE A 182 -7.19 -7.07 -0.20
CA ILE A 182 -7.31 -5.61 -0.06
C ILE A 182 -7.20 -4.92 -1.41
N ASN A 183 -6.27 -5.36 -2.25
CA ASN A 183 -6.06 -4.78 -3.57
C ASN A 183 -7.30 -4.96 -4.46
N GLY A 184 -8.00 -6.10 -4.35
CA GLY A 184 -9.30 -6.29 -4.99
C GLY A 184 -10.35 -5.26 -4.55
N TRP A 185 -10.43 -4.95 -3.26
CA TRP A 185 -11.39 -3.94 -2.75
C TRP A 185 -11.07 -2.53 -3.21
N LEU A 186 -9.79 -2.14 -3.16
CA LEU A 186 -9.37 -0.80 -3.57
C LEU A 186 -9.48 -0.60 -5.10
N ALA A 187 -9.24 -1.64 -5.89
CA ALA A 187 -9.42 -1.59 -7.33
C ALA A 187 -10.90 -1.40 -7.72
N VAL A 188 -11.83 -2.06 -7.03
CA VAL A 188 -13.27 -1.90 -7.28
C VAL A 188 -13.77 -0.50 -6.85
N GLY A 189 -13.35 0.00 -5.69
CA GLY A 189 -13.74 1.33 -5.21
C GLY A 189 -13.23 2.50 -6.07
N SER A 190 -12.15 2.30 -6.84
CA SER A 190 -11.65 3.31 -7.79
C SER A 190 -12.50 3.44 -9.06
N LYS A 191 -13.34 2.44 -9.38
CA LYS A 191 -14.19 2.43 -10.58
C LYS A 191 -15.57 3.06 -10.35
N SER A 192 -15.90 3.46 -9.12
CA SER A 192 -17.24 3.89 -8.73
C SER A 192 -17.34 5.35 -8.29
N GLU A 193 -16.56 6.27 -8.87
CA GLU A 193 -16.90 7.70 -8.81
C GLU A 193 -17.67 8.11 -10.07
N PRO A 194 -19.01 8.00 -10.10
CA PRO A 194 -19.81 8.88 -10.91
C PRO A 194 -19.96 10.22 -10.17
N THR A 195 -19.58 11.31 -10.83
CA THR A 195 -20.02 12.65 -10.46
C THR A 195 -21.54 12.69 -10.53
N GLY A 196 -22.23 12.65 -9.40
CA GLY A 196 -23.69 12.63 -9.41
C GLY A 196 -24.28 12.76 -8.01
N SER A 197 -24.68 13.99 -7.69
CA SER A 197 -25.79 14.39 -6.83
C SER A 197 -26.26 13.39 -5.76
N VAL A 198 -26.08 13.79 -4.50
CA VAL A 198 -26.71 13.18 -3.32
C VAL A 198 -28.23 13.11 -3.54
N ALA A 199 -28.75 11.91 -3.82
CA ALA A 199 -30.17 11.63 -3.68
C ALA A 199 -30.47 11.34 -2.20
N LYS A 200 -31.38 12.15 -1.64
CA LYS A 200 -31.92 12.05 -0.29
C LYS A 200 -32.59 10.67 -0.10
N PRO A 201 -32.41 9.97 1.03
CA PRO A 201 -33.11 8.70 1.25
C PRO A 201 -34.62 8.95 1.39
N ALA A 202 -35.39 8.18 0.63
CA ALA A 202 -36.84 8.12 0.76
C ALA A 202 -37.21 7.53 2.12
N THR A 203 -38.09 8.22 2.84
CA THR A 203 -38.81 7.72 4.01
C THR A 203 -39.63 6.49 3.62
N VAL A 204 -39.43 5.38 4.33
CA VAL A 204 -40.35 4.25 4.31
C VAL A 204 -41.18 4.31 5.58
N ASP A 205 -42.49 4.47 5.38
CA ASP A 205 -43.53 4.43 6.39
C ASP A 205 -43.56 3.07 7.11
N GLY A 206 -43.99 3.13 8.37
CA GLY A 206 -43.84 2.06 9.35
C GLY A 206 -44.73 0.85 9.14
N ALA A 207 -44.30 -0.24 9.78
CA ALA A 207 -45.16 -1.30 10.29
C ALA A 207 -44.51 -1.84 11.58
N ALA A 208 -45.19 -1.61 12.70
CA ALA A 208 -44.83 -2.12 14.00
C ALA A 208 -44.96 -3.65 14.04
N PHE A 209 -43.96 -4.33 14.59
CA PHE A 209 -44.08 -5.73 15.01
C PHE A 209 -44.12 -5.77 16.54
N VAL A 210 -45.29 -6.14 17.07
CA VAL A 210 -45.50 -6.48 18.48
C VAL A 210 -45.02 -7.93 18.67
N VAL A 211 -44.11 -8.15 19.62
CA VAL A 211 -43.76 -9.48 20.10
C VAL A 211 -44.51 -9.70 21.41
N GLU A 212 -45.52 -10.56 21.35
CA GLU A 212 -46.24 -11.07 22.52
C GLU A 212 -45.43 -12.22 23.12
N VAL A 213 -45.03 -12.07 24.38
CA VAL A 213 -44.31 -13.11 25.15
C VAL A 213 -45.36 -14.00 25.81
N LYS A 214 -45.32 -15.30 25.50
CA LYS A 214 -45.95 -16.36 26.29
C LYS A 214 -44.89 -17.06 27.12
#